data_AF-A0A3G9EP69-F1
#
_entry.id   AF-A0A3G9EP69-F1
#
_cell.length_a   1.000
_cell.length_b   1.000
_cell.length_c   1.000
_cell.angle_alpha   90.00
_cell.angle_beta   90.00
_cell.angle_gamma   90.00
#
_symmetry.space_group_name_H-M   'P 1'
#
loop_
_entity.id
_entity.type
_entity.pdbx_description
1 polymer ?
#
loop_
_entity_poly.entity_id
_entity_poly.type
_entity_poly.pdbx_seq_one_letter_code
_entity_poly.pdbx_strand_id
1 'polypeptide(L)' 'MAEQSWEEILTSPNLTDHNTFENPYKVRVILFNDTVKSRDGLNIELPAKSIVTLKIK' A
#
# COMPACT_ATOMS: atom_id res chain seq x y z
N MET A 1 3.49 -17.85 18.46
CA MET A 1 3.37 -16.44 18.02
C MET A 1 2.37 -16.43 16.86
N ALA A 2 1.23 -15.73 16.97
CA ALA A 2 0.21 -15.75 15.91
C ALA A 2 0.65 -14.84 14.74
N GLU A 3 0.64 -15.36 13.52
CA GLU A 3 1.33 -14.76 12.37
C GLU A 3 0.56 -13.60 11.71
N GLN A 4 0.55 -12.38 12.23
CA GLN A 4 -0.35 -11.26 11.84
C GLN A 4 -0.56 -11.00 10.31
N SER A 5 -1.80 -10.68 9.90
CA SER A 5 -2.09 -10.11 8.56
C SER A 5 -1.45 -8.73 8.43
N TRP A 6 -0.94 -8.40 7.26
CA TRP A 6 -0.33 -7.10 6.99
C TRP A 6 -0.65 -6.61 5.58
N GLU A 7 -0.46 -5.32 5.39
CA GLU A 7 -0.82 -4.61 4.18
C GLU A 7 0.17 -3.47 3.92
N GLU A 8 0.54 -3.34 2.64
CA GLU A 8 1.51 -2.37 2.18
C GLU A 8 1.10 -1.78 0.83
N ILE A 9 1.54 -0.55 0.58
CA ILE A 9 1.25 0.19 -0.65
C ILE A 9 2.50 0.87 -1.19
N LEU A 10 2.64 0.86 -2.50
CA LEU A 10 3.53 1.74 -3.26
C LEU A 10 2.64 2.68 -4.09
N THR A 11 2.75 4.00 -3.87
CA THR A 11 1.98 4.99 -4.61
C THR A 11 2.74 6.31 -4.74
N SER A 12 2.30 7.17 -5.64
CA SER A 12 2.82 8.53 -5.80
C SER A 12 1.79 9.47 -6.43
N PRO A 13 1.80 10.78 -6.11
CA PRO A 13 0.86 11.73 -6.69
C PRO A 13 0.98 11.86 -8.22
N ASN A 14 2.21 11.81 -8.76
CA ASN A 14 2.46 12.02 -10.19
C ASN A 14 2.93 10.74 -10.89
N LEU A 15 2.57 10.60 -12.17
CA LEU A 15 2.93 9.41 -12.96
C LEU A 15 4.44 9.30 -13.21
N THR A 16 5.13 10.44 -13.22
CA THR A 16 6.57 10.54 -13.51
C THR A 16 7.43 10.64 -12.25
N ASP A 17 6.82 10.51 -11.06
CA ASP A 17 7.58 10.52 -9.82
C ASP A 17 8.46 9.26 -9.72
N HIS A 18 9.72 9.47 -9.39
CA HIS A 18 10.73 8.43 -9.26
C HIS A 18 11.78 8.84 -8.22
N ASN A 19 12.57 7.88 -7.77
CA ASN A 19 13.68 8.10 -6.85
C ASN A 19 14.90 8.65 -7.61
N THR A 20 15.58 9.63 -7.03
CA THR A 20 16.86 10.17 -7.53
C THR A 20 17.96 9.96 -6.50
N PHE A 21 19.21 10.32 -6.81
CA PHE A 21 20.29 10.25 -5.82
C PHE A 21 20.08 11.23 -4.66
N GLU A 22 19.52 12.41 -4.94
CA GLU A 22 19.23 13.46 -3.97
C GLU A 22 17.99 13.13 -3.13
N ASN A 23 17.02 12.41 -3.70
CA ASN A 23 15.83 11.95 -3.00
C ASN A 23 15.55 10.46 -3.28
N PRO A 24 16.29 9.56 -2.61
CA PRO A 24 16.23 8.12 -2.91
C PRO A 24 14.96 7.44 -2.38
N TYR A 25 14.14 8.13 -1.60
CA TYR A 25 12.99 7.55 -0.89
C TYR A 25 11.66 8.24 -1.23
N LYS A 26 11.60 8.96 -2.36
CA LYS A 26 10.39 9.66 -2.82
C LYS A 26 9.21 8.71 -3.05
N VAL A 27 9.49 7.57 -3.69
CA VAL A 27 8.53 6.52 -4.01
C VAL A 27 9.03 5.23 -3.36
N ARG A 28 8.36 4.81 -2.28
CA ARG A 28 8.72 3.64 -1.50
C ARG A 28 7.48 2.94 -0.95
N VAL A 29 7.64 1.67 -0.63
CA VAL A 29 6.59 0.90 0.03
C VAL A 29 6.40 1.45 1.44
N ILE A 30 5.14 1.63 1.83
CA ILE A 30 4.73 2.05 3.16
C ILE A 30 3.59 1.15 3.65
N LEU A 31 3.36 1.16 4.96
CA LEU A 31 2.19 0.51 5.54
C LEU A 31 0.91 1.11 4.95
N PHE A 32 -0.04 0.25 4.58
CA PHE A 32 -1.36 0.61 4.08
C PHE A 32 -2.37 0.16 5.14
N ASN A 33 -3.30 1.02 5.57
CA ASN A 33 -4.24 0.69 6.65
C ASN A 33 -5.71 1.02 6.32
N ASP A 34 -6.02 1.23 5.04
CA ASP A 34 -7.37 1.65 4.59
C ASP A 34 -8.29 0.48 4.24
N THR A 35 -7.91 -0.73 4.64
CA THR A 35 -8.70 -1.93 4.42
C THR A 35 -9.72 -2.15 5.53
N VAL A 36 -11.00 -2.26 5.18
CA VAL A 36 -12.07 -2.56 6.13
C VAL A 36 -12.58 -3.99 5.93
N LYS A 37 -12.47 -4.80 6.98
CA LYS A 37 -13.10 -6.13 7.03
C LYS A 37 -14.59 -5.97 7.36
N SER A 38 -15.44 -6.51 6.50
CA SER A 38 -16.89 -6.60 6.69
C SER A 38 -17.33 -8.06 6.74
N ARG A 39 -18.61 -8.31 7.03
CA ARG A 39 -19.17 -9.68 6.98
C ARG A 39 -19.17 -10.25 5.56
N ASP A 40 -19.24 -9.39 4.55
CA ASP A 40 -19.38 -9.76 3.13
C ASP A 40 -18.02 -9.85 2.42
N GLY A 41 -16.93 -9.54 3.11
CA GLY A 41 -15.57 -9.59 2.56
C GLY A 41 -14.72 -8.38 2.93
N LEU A 42 -13.71 -8.13 2.11
CA LEU A 42 -12.71 -7.08 2.28
C LEU A 42 -13.05 -5.90 1.38
N ASN A 43 -13.38 -4.74 1.96
CA ASN A 43 -13.60 -3.49 1.22
C ASN A 43 -12.33 -2.65 1.29
N ILE A 44 -11.82 -2.24 0.13
CA ILE A 44 -10.59 -1.46 0.00
C ILE A 44 -10.81 -0.31 -0.96
N GLU A 45 -10.47 0.90 -0.53
CA GLU A 45 -10.36 2.06 -1.40
C GLU A 45 -8.92 2.18 -1.89
N LEU A 46 -8.70 1.87 -3.17
CA LEU A 46 -7.35 1.91 -3.76
C LEU A 46 -7.03 3.34 -4.21
N PRO A 47 -5.94 3.96 -3.71
CA PRO A 47 -5.48 5.23 -4.24
C PRO A 47 -5.16 5.14 -5.73
N ALA A 48 -5.38 6.21 -6.47
CA ALA A 48 -4.96 6.24 -7.87
C ALA A 48 -3.44 6.00 -7.97
N LYS A 49 -3.02 5.27 -9.02
CA LYS A 49 -1.59 4.97 -9.31
C LYS A 49 -0.90 4.16 -8.19
N SER A 50 -1.65 3.28 -7.54
CA SER A 50 -1.13 2.42 -6.46
C SER A 50 -0.83 1.00 -6.91
N ILE A 51 0.16 0.39 -6.28
CA ILE A 51 0.31 -1.05 -6.16
C ILE A 51 0.09 -1.42 -4.69
N VAL A 52 -0.85 -2.32 -4.41
CA VAL A 52 -1.20 -2.75 -3.05
C VAL A 52 -0.92 -4.24 -2.89
N THR A 53 -0.28 -4.60 -1.78
CA THR A 53 -0.02 -5.98 -1.37
C THR A 53 -0.76 -6.28 -0.07
N LEU A 54 -1.52 -7.37 -0.05
CA LEU A 54 -2.29 -7.82 1.11
C LEU A 54 -1.86 -9.23 1.48
N LYS A 55 -1.44 -9.44 2.74
CA LYS A 55 -1.28 -10.78 3.31
C LYS A 55 -2.52 -11.12 4.14
N ILE A 56 -3.43 -11.88 3.53
CA ILE A 56 -4.65 -12.38 4.15
C ILE A 56 -4.39 -13.76 4.77
N LYS A 57 -5.01 -14.03 5.91
CA LYS A 57 -5.04 -15.37 6.54
C LYS A 57 -6.31 -16.10 6.19
#